data_AF-A0A9C8GNH3-F1
#
_entry.id   AF-A0A9C8GNH3-F1
#
_cell.length_a   1.000
_cell.length_b   1.000
_cell.length_c   1.000
_cell.angle_alpha   90.00
_cell.angle_beta   90.00
_cell.angle_gamma   90.00
#
_symmetry.space_group_name_H-M   'P 1'
#
loop_
_entity.id
_entity.type
_entity.pdbx_description
1 polymer ?
#
loop_
_entity_poly.entity_id
_entity_poly.type
_entity_poly.pdbx_seq_one_letter_code
_entity_poly.pdbx_strand_id
1 'polypeptide(L)'
;MGGDPLRAVADHLIVALRANGYRATELARAAGSEKPFYLDEPTGVRLALILLAVKPLGRHDRIEAIGQGIHAMGDEEAYYWFSKCSAGPDATRRRRRCGCCWQQSDEEIR
;
A
#
# COMPACT_ATOMS: atom_id res chain seq x y z
N MET A 1 -1.82 -19.16 -13.61
CA MET A 1 -2.28 -19.00 -12.22
C MET A 1 -1.55 -17.79 -11.65
N GLY A 2 -2.19 -16.62 -11.59
CA GLY A 2 -1.51 -15.35 -11.28
C GLY A 2 -2.46 -14.34 -10.64
N GLY A 3 -3.34 -14.81 -9.76
CA GLY A 3 -4.40 -14.00 -9.14
C GLY A 3 -4.21 -13.77 -7.63
N ASP A 4 -3.30 -14.48 -6.98
CA ASP A 4 -3.16 -14.42 -5.53
C ASP A 4 -2.67 -13.03 -5.06
N PRO A 5 -1.49 -12.51 -5.45
CA PRO A 5 -0.98 -11.24 -4.89
C PRO A 5 -1.91 -10.03 -5.08
N LEU A 6 -2.69 -10.00 -6.16
CA LEU A 6 -3.72 -8.98 -6.38
C LEU A 6 -4.87 -9.10 -5.38
N ARG A 7 -5.22 -10.31 -4.96
CA ARG A 7 -6.27 -10.59 -3.99
C ARG A 7 -5.87 -10.18 -2.57
N ALA A 8 -4.61 -10.39 -2.16
CA ALA A 8 -4.12 -9.87 -0.88
C ALA A 8 -4.13 -8.33 -0.80
N VAL A 9 -3.93 -7.64 -1.93
CA VAL A 9 -4.03 -6.18 -1.98
C VAL A 9 -5.49 -5.71 -2.07
N ALA A 10 -6.37 -6.51 -2.66
CA ALA A 10 -7.78 -6.18 -2.81
C ALA A 10 -8.47 -5.88 -1.48
N ASP A 11 -8.11 -6.60 -0.40
CA ASP A 11 -8.70 -6.33 0.91
C ASP A 11 -8.29 -4.95 1.45
N HIS A 12 -7.01 -4.58 1.32
CA HIS A 12 -6.55 -3.23 1.67
C HIS A 12 -7.20 -2.14 0.81
N LEU A 13 -7.39 -2.39 -0.49
CA LEU A 13 -8.11 -1.49 -1.40
C LEU A 13 -9.57 -1.29 -0.95
N ILE A 14 -10.26 -2.39 -0.63
CA ILE A 14 -11.67 -2.34 -0.20
C ILE A 14 -11.80 -1.58 1.12
N VAL A 15 -10.89 -1.80 2.07
CA VAL A 15 -10.87 -1.07 3.35
C VAL A 15 -10.66 0.43 3.11
N ALA A 16 -9.67 0.82 2.30
CA ALA A 16 -9.39 2.21 1.98
C ALA A 16 -10.58 2.91 1.28
N LEU A 17 -11.22 2.22 0.34
CA LEU A 17 -12.41 2.73 -0.35
C LEU A 17 -13.59 2.91 0.60
N ARG A 18 -13.84 1.94 1.49
CA ARG A 18 -14.92 2.05 2.49
C ARG A 18 -14.68 3.19 3.46
N ALA A 19 -13.44 3.42 3.89
CA ALA A 19 -13.08 4.55 4.75
C ALA A 19 -13.42 5.90 4.10
N ASN A 20 -13.41 5.95 2.76
CA ASN A 20 -13.76 7.12 1.94
C ASN A 20 -15.22 7.14 1.46
N GLY A 21 -16.07 6.25 1.97
CA GLY A 21 -17.50 6.19 1.64
C GLY A 21 -17.84 5.49 0.33
N TYR A 22 -16.87 4.87 -0.34
CA TYR A 22 -17.11 4.08 -1.55
C TYR A 22 -17.51 2.65 -1.22
N ARG A 23 -18.37 2.06 -2.07
CA ARG A 23 -18.77 0.65 -1.95
C ARG A 23 -17.74 -0.25 -2.61
N ALA A 24 -17.49 -1.42 -2.02
CA ALA A 24 -16.58 -2.43 -2.59
C ALA A 24 -16.95 -2.83 -4.03
N THR A 25 -18.24 -2.82 -4.36
CA THR A 25 -18.76 -3.10 -5.70
C THR A 25 -18.42 -2.02 -6.73
N GLU A 26 -18.10 -0.79 -6.30
CA GLU A 26 -17.71 0.29 -7.21
C GLU A 26 -16.33 0.05 -7.80
N LEU A 27 -15.42 -0.62 -7.07
CA LEU A 27 -14.12 -1.03 -7.62
C LEU A 27 -14.29 -2.05 -8.76
N ALA A 28 -15.13 -3.06 -8.57
CA ALA A 28 -15.43 -4.05 -9.61
C ALA A 28 -16.12 -3.42 -10.83
N ARG A 29 -17.00 -2.42 -10.59
CA ARG A 29 -17.69 -1.68 -11.66
C ARG A 29 -16.78 -0.71 -12.40
N ALA A 30 -15.76 -0.17 -11.72
CA ALA A 30 -14.75 0.70 -12.30
C ALA A 30 -13.61 -0.06 -12.98
N ALA A 31 -13.59 -1.40 -12.93
CA ALA A 31 -12.60 -2.21 -13.64
C ALA A 31 -12.70 -1.95 -15.17
N GLY A 32 -11.79 -1.14 -15.70
CA GLY A 32 -11.79 -0.68 -17.09
C GLY A 32 -12.30 0.76 -17.31
N SER A 33 -12.67 1.48 -16.24
CA SER A 33 -13.01 2.91 -16.30
C SER A 33 -11.80 3.77 -15.93
N GLU A 34 -11.61 4.89 -16.61
CA GLU A 34 -10.60 5.91 -16.25
C GLU A 34 -11.06 6.85 -15.13
N LYS A 35 -12.24 6.62 -14.54
CA LYS A 35 -12.78 7.50 -13.50
C LYS A 35 -11.93 7.38 -12.22
N PRO A 36 -11.32 8.48 -11.74
CA PRO A 36 -10.52 8.43 -10.51
C PRO A 36 -11.41 8.29 -9.28
N PHE A 37 -10.91 7.57 -8.27
CA PHE A 37 -11.45 7.56 -6.91
C PHE A 37 -10.77 8.67 -6.11
N TYR A 38 -11.55 9.47 -5.38
CA TYR A 38 -11.02 10.52 -4.53
C TYR A 38 -10.86 9.98 -3.11
N LEU A 39 -9.63 9.72 -2.70
CA LEU A 39 -9.30 9.29 -1.35
C LEU A 39 -8.79 10.49 -0.54
N ASP A 40 -9.04 10.49 0.76
CA ASP A 40 -8.35 11.35 1.70
C ASP A 40 -6.83 11.09 1.63
N GLU A 41 -6.06 12.15 1.82
CA GLU A 41 -4.61 12.13 1.62
C GLU A 41 -3.88 11.05 2.43
N PRO A 42 -4.12 10.85 3.74
CA PRO A 42 -3.39 9.84 4.51
C PRO A 42 -3.75 8.41 4.08
N THR A 43 -5.00 8.15 3.72
CA THR A 43 -5.40 6.84 3.18
C THR A 43 -4.79 6.59 1.80
N GLY A 44 -4.77 7.60 0.93
CA GLY A 44 -4.14 7.51 -0.39
C GLY A 44 -2.65 7.21 -0.31
N VAL A 45 -1.94 7.86 0.61
CA VAL A 45 -0.51 7.65 0.85
C VAL A 45 -0.21 6.24 1.36
N ARG A 46 -0.95 5.77 2.37
CA ARG A 46 -0.82 4.40 2.90
C ARG A 46 -1.09 3.36 1.82
N LEU A 47 -2.16 3.54 1.04
CA LEU A 47 -2.50 2.63 -0.05
C LEU A 47 -1.41 2.60 -1.13
N ALA A 48 -0.86 3.76 -1.49
CA ALA A 48 0.23 3.84 -2.45
C ALA A 48 1.47 3.10 -1.95
N LEU A 49 1.84 3.24 -0.66
CA LEU A 49 2.94 2.48 -0.06
C LEU A 49 2.73 0.96 -0.16
N ILE A 50 1.53 0.46 0.15
CA ILE A 50 1.17 -0.96 0.01
C ILE A 50 1.38 -1.40 -1.45
N LEU A 51 0.79 -0.68 -2.42
CA LEU A 51 0.91 -1.01 -3.84
C LEU A 51 2.37 -1.01 -4.34
N LEU A 52 3.17 -0.06 -3.86
CA LEU A 52 4.60 0.02 -4.18
C LEU A 52 5.41 -1.14 -3.58
N ALA A 53 5.00 -1.64 -2.42
CA ALA A 53 5.63 -2.77 -1.74
C ALA A 53 5.25 -4.14 -2.33
N VAL A 54 4.04 -4.28 -2.90
CA VAL A 54 3.55 -5.56 -3.45
C VAL A 54 4.03 -5.84 -4.88
N LYS A 55 4.40 -4.83 -5.66
CA LYS A 55 4.83 -5.01 -7.06
C LYS A 55 5.93 -6.09 -7.29
N PRO A 56 6.91 -6.31 -6.36
CA PRO A 56 7.86 -7.41 -6.46
C PRO A 56 7.54 -8.66 -5.61
N LEU A 57 6.44 -8.70 -4.85
CA LEU A 57 6.17 -9.75 -3.86
C LEU A 57 5.02 -10.68 -4.32
N GLY A 58 5.32 -11.97 -4.44
CA GLY A 58 4.33 -13.01 -4.75
C GLY A 58 3.74 -13.73 -3.53
N ARG A 59 4.19 -13.41 -2.30
CA ARG A 59 3.76 -14.10 -1.06
C ARG A 59 2.76 -13.27 -0.26
N HIS A 60 1.57 -13.81 -0.05
CA HIS A 60 0.47 -13.21 0.72
C HIS A 60 0.86 -12.77 2.13
N ASP A 61 1.50 -13.64 2.91
CA ASP A 61 1.81 -13.36 4.32
C ASP A 61 2.64 -12.09 4.50
N ARG A 62 3.53 -11.79 3.53
CA ARG A 62 4.33 -10.57 3.54
C ARG A 62 3.52 -9.33 3.19
N ILE A 63 2.53 -9.47 2.30
CA ILE A 63 1.65 -8.38 1.91
C ILE A 63 0.80 -7.96 3.11
N GLU A 64 0.23 -8.92 3.83
CA GLU A 64 -0.56 -8.64 5.03
C GLU A 64 0.29 -8.02 6.15
N ALA A 65 1.49 -8.55 6.41
CA ALA A 65 2.40 -7.99 7.41
C ALA A 65 2.80 -6.54 7.08
N ILE A 66 3.08 -6.25 5.81
CA ILE A 66 3.40 -4.89 5.35
C ILE A 66 2.17 -3.99 5.48
N GLY A 67 0.99 -4.47 5.08
CA GLY A 67 -0.26 -3.72 5.19
C GLY A 67 -0.57 -3.35 6.65
N GLN A 68 -0.42 -4.30 7.57
CA GLN A 68 -0.57 -4.09 9.01
C GLN A 68 0.41 -3.03 9.53
N GLY A 69 1.70 -3.12 9.18
CA GLY A 69 2.69 -2.11 9.57
C GLY A 69 2.35 -0.72 9.04
N ILE A 70 1.90 -0.60 7.79
CA ILE A 70 1.50 0.68 7.19
C ILE A 70 0.26 1.28 7.89
N HIS A 71 -0.67 0.44 8.33
CA HIS A 71 -1.84 0.89 9.08
C HIS A 71 -1.52 1.28 10.53
N ALA A 72 -0.54 0.62 11.15
CA ALA A 72 -0.07 0.97 12.51
C ALA A 72 0.77 2.25 12.54
N MET A 73 1.33 2.65 11.40
CA MET A 73 2.18 3.81 11.25
C MET A 73 1.43 5.14 11.44
N GLY A 74 2.07 6.10 12.12
CA GLY A 74 1.58 7.47 12.23
C GLY A 74 1.56 8.19 10.88
N ASP A 75 0.71 9.20 10.73
CA ASP A 75 0.55 9.91 9.46
C ASP A 75 1.87 10.53 8.96
N GLU A 76 2.63 11.18 9.85
CA GLU A 76 3.93 11.80 9.50
C GLU A 76 4.94 10.79 8.96
N GLU A 77 5.00 9.61 9.57
CA GLU A 77 5.92 8.56 9.17
C GLU A 77 5.50 7.96 7.81
N ALA A 78 4.20 7.79 7.58
CA ALA A 78 3.67 7.36 6.29
C ALA A 78 4.02 8.37 5.18
N TYR A 79 3.87 9.66 5.44
CA TYR A 79 4.26 10.73 4.51
C TYR A 79 5.77 10.72 4.22
N TYR A 80 6.61 10.57 5.25
CA TYR A 80 8.06 10.49 5.10
C TYR A 80 8.47 9.33 4.18
N TRP A 81 7.94 8.13 4.44
CA TRP A 81 8.25 6.95 3.63
C TRP A 81 7.72 7.07 2.21
N PHE A 82 6.54 7.65 2.02
CA PHE A 82 5.99 7.87 0.69
C PHE A 82 6.86 8.81 -0.13
N SER A 83 7.30 9.94 0.43
CA SER A 83 8.25 10.84 -0.22
C SER A 83 9.55 10.10 -0.61
N LYS A 84 10.09 9.29 0.30
CA LYS A 84 11.34 8.54 0.11
C LYS A 84 11.26 7.42 -0.93
N CYS A 85 10.13 6.73 -1.05
CA CYS A 85 9.93 5.65 -2.03
C CYS A 85 9.29 6.19 -3.36
N SER A 86 8.80 7.44 -3.42
CA SER A 86 8.27 8.08 -4.65
C SER A 86 9.29 8.95 -5.40
N ALA A 87 10.27 9.54 -4.72
CA ALA A 87 11.31 10.37 -5.33
C ALA A 87 12.55 9.58 -5.81
N GLY A 88 12.83 9.63 -7.13
CA GLY A 88 14.16 9.36 -7.71
C GLY A 88 14.30 8.12 -8.62
N PRO A 89 15.34 8.09 -9.48
CA PRO A 89 15.59 7.03 -10.48
C PRO A 89 15.92 5.65 -9.88
N ASP A 90 16.24 5.57 -8.58
CA ASP A 90 16.51 4.33 -7.84
C ASP A 90 15.30 3.77 -7.07
N ALA A 91 14.10 4.33 -7.27
CA ALA A 91 12.92 3.97 -6.51
C ALA A 91 12.63 2.45 -6.54
N THR A 92 12.92 1.76 -7.65
CA THR A 92 12.71 0.30 -7.75
C THR A 92 13.65 -0.52 -6.85
N ARG A 93 14.89 -0.07 -6.67
CA ARG A 93 15.89 -0.72 -5.80
C ARG A 93 15.62 -0.38 -4.34
N ARG A 94 15.21 0.87 -4.08
CA ARG A 94 14.77 1.34 -2.77
C ARG A 94 13.47 0.68 -2.32
N ARG A 95 12.50 0.40 -3.19
CA ARG A 95 11.25 -0.35 -2.87
C ARG A 95 11.54 -1.74 -2.28
N ARG A 96 12.53 -2.46 -2.81
CA ARG A 96 12.96 -3.77 -2.27
C ARG A 96 13.62 -3.65 -0.89
N ARG A 97 14.34 -2.56 -0.64
CA ARG A 97 14.87 -2.21 0.69
C ARG A 97 13.82 -1.57 1.61
N CYS A 98 12.80 -0.86 1.10
CA CYS A 98 11.75 -0.21 1.90
C CYS A 98 11.07 -1.32 2.71
N GLY A 99 10.74 -2.48 2.13
CA GLY A 99 10.20 -3.63 2.89
C GLY A 99 11.09 -4.12 4.06
N CYS A 100 12.42 -4.23 3.87
CA CYS A 100 13.34 -4.62 4.94
C CYS A 100 13.64 -3.49 5.94
N CYS A 101 13.75 -2.24 5.48
CA CYS A 101 14.01 -1.06 6.30
C CYS A 101 12.79 -0.72 7.16
N TRP A 102 11.59 -0.91 6.62
CA TRP A 102 10.32 -0.84 7.36
C TRP A 102 10.29 -1.86 8.50
N GLN A 103 10.61 -3.13 8.20
CA GLN A 103 10.61 -4.18 9.20
C GLN A 103 11.72 -4.00 10.26
N GLN A 104 12.79 -3.29 9.91
CA GLN A 104 13.93 -3.01 10.79
C GLN A 104 13.75 -1.72 11.61
N SER A 105 12.97 -0.73 11.14
CA SER A 105 12.60 0.47 11.92
C SER A 105 11.49 0.21 12.94
N ASP A 106 10.56 -0.71 12.67
CA ASP A 106 9.52 -1.14 13.64
C ASP A 106 10.14 -1.79 14.89
N GLU A 107 11.31 -2.44 14.74
CA GLU A 107 12.09 -3.03 15.83
C GLU A 107 12.92 -1.99 16.62
N GLU A 108 13.17 -0.80 16.05
CA GLU A 108 13.91 0.30 16.69
C GLU A 108 13.00 1.24 17.49
N ILE A 109 11.68 1.19 17.24
CA ILE A 109 10.65 2.03 17.91
C ILE A 109 9.98 1.29 19.10
N ARG A 110 10.43 0.06 19.43
CA ARG A 110 9.92 -0.74 20.56
C ARG A 110 10.87 -0.74 21.76
#